data_AF-A0A519PM81-F1
#
_entry.id   AF-A0A519PM81-F1
#
_cell.length_a   1.000
_cell.length_b   1.000
_cell.length_c   1.000
_cell.angle_alpha   90.00
_cell.angle_beta   90.00
_cell.angle_gamma   90.00
#
_symmetry.space_group_name_H-M   'P 1'
#
loop_
_entity.id
_entity.type
_entity.pdbx_description
1 polymer ?
#
loop_
_entity_poly.entity_id
_entity_poly.type
_entity_poly.pdbx_seq_one_letter_code
_entity_poly.pdbx_strand_id
1 'polypeptide(L)'
;MSALHQGRVLILAGSDSGGGAGIQADIKAVTMMGGFAATAITAITVQNTLGVHGVYPLPLDLIAAQARAVLEDIGTDAFKTGMLGSVEVVETVAALLDEADAPAVVDPVMVAKGGHPLLSDAAVEAVKSLMIPRAALLTPNAPEAEALTGFAVHDLDGQRRAGEALLGMGARAVLMKGGHVSGPTVIDLL
;
A
#
# COMPACT_ATOMS: atom_id res chain seq x y z
N MET A 1 5.36 -22.55 -14.30
CA MET A 1 4.58 -21.63 -15.17
C MET A 1 5.45 -21.21 -16.36
N SER A 2 4.95 -21.26 -17.59
CA SER A 2 5.70 -20.93 -18.81
C SER A 2 6.00 -19.44 -18.93
N ALA A 3 7.03 -19.10 -19.71
CA ALA A 3 7.65 -17.78 -19.92
C ALA A 3 6.73 -16.68 -20.54
N LEU A 4 5.58 -16.36 -19.92
CA LEU A 4 4.61 -15.38 -20.47
C LEU A 4 4.35 -14.13 -19.61
N HIS A 5 4.86 -14.06 -18.37
CA HIS A 5 4.59 -12.91 -17.49
C HIS A 5 5.90 -12.19 -17.13
N GLN A 6 5.90 -10.86 -17.18
CA GLN A 6 7.10 -10.04 -16.88
C GLN A 6 7.48 -10.06 -15.39
N GLY A 7 6.54 -10.42 -14.51
CA GLY A 7 6.76 -10.61 -13.08
C GLY A 7 5.46 -11.02 -12.37
N ARG A 8 5.59 -11.78 -11.27
CA ARG A 8 4.50 -12.16 -10.37
C ARG A 8 4.44 -11.13 -9.23
N VAL A 9 3.27 -10.56 -8.98
CA VAL A 9 3.06 -9.58 -7.91
C VAL A 9 2.02 -10.09 -6.94
N LEU A 10 2.41 -10.28 -5.68
CA LEU A 10 1.48 -10.57 -4.60
C LEU A 10 1.01 -9.27 -3.94
N ILE A 11 -0.27 -8.99 -4.08
CA ILE A 11 -0.93 -7.79 -3.57
C ILE A 11 -1.63 -8.11 -2.24
N LEU A 12 -1.29 -7.38 -1.17
CA LEU A 12 -1.94 -7.47 0.13
C LEU A 12 -2.72 -6.18 0.40
N ALA A 13 -4.04 -6.19 0.17
CA ALA A 13 -4.88 -5.01 0.27
C ALA A 13 -6.37 -5.34 0.45
N GLY A 14 -7.17 -4.32 0.74
CA GLY A 14 -8.62 -4.42 0.78
C GLY A 14 -9.27 -4.56 -0.60
N SER A 15 -10.40 -5.24 -0.65
CA SER A 15 -11.27 -5.39 -1.81
C SER A 15 -12.23 -4.21 -1.96
N ASP A 16 -12.18 -3.55 -3.11
CA ASP A 16 -13.10 -2.50 -3.55
C ASP A 16 -14.23 -3.10 -4.41
N SER A 17 -15.45 -3.06 -3.88
CA SER A 17 -16.66 -3.50 -4.58
C SER A 17 -16.94 -2.73 -5.89
N GLY A 18 -16.52 -1.47 -6.01
CA GLY A 18 -16.66 -0.66 -7.23
C GLY A 18 -15.57 -0.91 -8.27
N GLY A 19 -14.50 -1.62 -7.90
CA GLY A 19 -13.41 -2.01 -8.80
C GLY A 19 -12.51 -0.87 -9.29
N GLY A 20 -12.56 0.31 -8.64
CA GLY A 20 -11.80 1.51 -9.01
C GLY A 20 -10.61 1.82 -8.08
N ALA A 21 -10.41 1.02 -7.04
CA ALA A 21 -9.33 1.06 -6.06
C ALA A 21 -9.05 -0.38 -5.55
N GLY A 22 -8.30 -0.50 -4.45
CA GLY A 22 -8.03 -1.78 -3.78
C GLY A 22 -7.37 -2.82 -4.69
N ILE A 23 -7.52 -4.09 -4.33
CA ILE A 23 -6.96 -5.22 -5.09
C ILE A 23 -7.44 -5.20 -6.56
N GLN A 24 -8.65 -4.71 -6.84
CA GLN A 24 -9.19 -4.67 -8.20
C GLN A 24 -8.42 -3.69 -9.09
N ALA A 25 -8.06 -2.51 -8.58
CA ALA A 25 -7.20 -1.59 -9.30
C ALA A 25 -5.78 -2.14 -9.44
N ASP A 26 -5.26 -2.77 -8.37
CA ASP A 26 -3.93 -3.37 -8.37
C ASP A 26 -3.80 -4.49 -9.40
N ILE A 27 -4.76 -5.43 -9.45
CA ILE A 27 -4.81 -6.51 -10.45
C ILE A 27 -4.84 -5.94 -11.86
N LYS A 28 -5.66 -4.92 -12.12
CA LYS A 28 -5.76 -4.28 -13.44
C LYS A 28 -4.43 -3.64 -13.83
N ALA A 29 -3.80 -2.93 -12.91
CA ALA A 29 -2.52 -2.27 -13.16
C ALA A 29 -1.42 -3.30 -13.49
N VAL A 30 -1.26 -4.33 -12.67
CA VAL A 30 -0.27 -5.40 -12.89
C VAL A 30 -0.53 -6.14 -14.21
N THR A 31 -1.79 -6.52 -14.46
CA THR A 31 -2.16 -7.23 -15.70
C THR A 31 -1.90 -6.38 -16.94
N MET A 32 -2.22 -5.08 -16.91
CA MET A 32 -1.97 -4.17 -18.03
C MET A 32 -0.48 -3.98 -18.33
N MET A 33 0.38 -4.18 -17.31
CA MET A 33 1.84 -4.17 -17.46
C MET A 33 2.41 -5.54 -17.90
N GLY A 34 1.55 -6.54 -18.17
CA GLY A 34 1.98 -7.89 -18.56
C GLY A 34 2.48 -8.75 -17.40
N GLY A 35 2.23 -8.33 -16.16
CA GLY A 35 2.52 -9.11 -14.96
C GLY A 35 1.40 -10.09 -14.60
N PHE A 36 1.70 -11.01 -13.69
CA PHE A 36 0.73 -11.91 -13.08
C PHE A 36 0.35 -11.40 -11.68
N ALA A 37 -0.91 -11.03 -11.48
CA ALA A 37 -1.39 -10.52 -10.20
C ALA A 37 -1.98 -11.65 -9.34
N ALA A 38 -1.42 -11.84 -8.14
CA ALA A 38 -2.01 -12.65 -7.08
C ALA A 38 -2.41 -11.74 -5.91
N THR A 39 -3.33 -12.19 -5.05
CA THR A 39 -3.87 -11.37 -3.96
C THR A 39 -4.02 -12.12 -2.66
N ALA A 40 -3.73 -11.45 -1.55
CA ALA A 40 -4.23 -11.80 -0.22
C ALA A 40 -5.10 -10.64 0.28
N ILE A 41 -6.40 -10.89 0.46
CA ILE A 41 -7.35 -9.84 0.81
C ILE A 41 -7.26 -9.55 2.31
N THR A 42 -7.13 -8.27 2.69
CA THR A 42 -7.08 -7.84 4.11
C THR A 42 -8.44 -7.45 4.66
N ALA A 43 -9.30 -6.88 3.82
CA ALA A 43 -10.64 -6.46 4.18
C ALA A 43 -11.55 -6.44 2.95
N ILE A 44 -12.87 -6.53 3.15
CA ILE A 44 -13.88 -6.26 2.12
C ILE A 44 -14.53 -4.92 2.43
N THR A 45 -14.60 -4.04 1.44
CA THR A 45 -15.31 -2.77 1.56
C THR A 45 -16.63 -2.81 0.82
N VAL A 46 -17.70 -2.39 1.49
CA VAL A 46 -18.96 -2.03 0.84
C VAL A 46 -18.78 -0.60 0.37
N GLN A 47 -18.26 -0.42 -0.83
CA GLN A 47 -17.99 0.90 -1.38
C GLN A 47 -18.40 1.00 -2.85
N ASN A 48 -18.65 2.23 -3.29
CA ASN A 48 -18.93 2.57 -4.69
C ASN A 48 -18.42 4.00 -4.97
N THR A 49 -18.77 4.55 -6.13
CA THR A 49 -18.33 5.90 -6.53
C THR A 49 -18.88 7.02 -5.64
N LEU A 50 -19.87 6.74 -4.79
CA LEU A 50 -20.45 7.72 -3.85
C LEU A 50 -19.80 7.66 -2.47
N GLY A 51 -18.92 6.68 -2.20
CA GLY A 51 -18.20 6.57 -0.94
C GLY A 51 -18.13 5.15 -0.38
N VAL A 52 -17.60 5.06 0.84
CA VAL A 52 -17.47 3.82 1.62
C VAL A 52 -18.61 3.74 2.63
N HIS A 53 -19.38 2.66 2.56
CA HIS A 53 -20.55 2.41 3.39
C HIS A 53 -20.29 1.35 4.47
N GLY A 54 -19.20 0.59 4.36
CA GLY A 54 -18.78 -0.39 5.35
C GLY A 54 -17.40 -0.97 5.05
N VAL A 55 -16.70 -1.37 6.11
CA VAL A 55 -15.39 -2.02 6.06
C VAL A 55 -15.44 -3.26 6.94
N TYR A 56 -15.13 -4.41 6.35
CA TYR A 56 -15.18 -5.72 6.99
C TYR A 56 -13.78 -6.34 6.96
N PRO A 57 -12.99 -6.23 8.04
CA PRO A 57 -11.68 -6.86 8.10
C PRO A 57 -11.83 -8.38 8.04
N LEU A 58 -10.90 -9.05 7.34
CA LEU A 58 -10.82 -10.50 7.35
C LEU A 58 -10.03 -10.99 8.57
N PRO A 59 -10.32 -12.21 9.07
CA PRO A 59 -9.53 -12.83 10.14
C PRO A 59 -8.03 -12.92 9.77
N LEU A 60 -7.15 -12.67 10.73
CA LEU A 60 -5.68 -12.61 10.51
C LEU A 60 -5.12 -13.94 10.00
N ASP A 61 -5.62 -15.06 10.53
CA ASP A 61 -5.27 -16.41 10.09
C ASP A 61 -5.67 -16.65 8.64
N LEU A 62 -6.83 -16.13 8.22
CA LEU A 62 -7.28 -16.20 6.83
C LEU A 62 -6.43 -15.31 5.90
N ILE A 63 -6.00 -14.12 6.35
CA ILE A 63 -5.07 -13.26 5.59
C ILE A 63 -3.74 -14.00 5.37
N ALA A 64 -3.16 -14.55 6.43
CA ALA A 64 -1.90 -15.29 6.36
C ALA A 64 -2.00 -16.56 5.51
N ALA A 65 -3.09 -17.33 5.66
CA ALA A 65 -3.31 -18.54 4.88
C ALA A 65 -3.40 -18.26 3.37
N GLN A 66 -4.09 -17.19 2.96
CA GLN A 66 -4.15 -16.76 1.56
C GLN A 66 -2.75 -16.46 1.01
N ALA A 67 -1.98 -15.62 1.71
CA ALA A 67 -0.66 -15.21 1.27
C ALA A 67 0.31 -16.41 1.17
N ARG A 68 0.34 -17.29 2.18
CA ARG A 68 1.20 -18.47 2.19
C ARG A 68 0.83 -19.46 1.10
N ALA A 69 -0.45 -19.69 0.84
CA ALA A 69 -0.88 -20.54 -0.27
C ALA A 69 -0.35 -20.04 -1.63
N VAL A 70 -0.30 -18.73 -1.85
CA VAL A 70 0.31 -18.15 -3.05
C VAL A 70 1.83 -18.29 -3.03
N LEU A 71 2.48 -17.93 -1.92
CA LEU A 71 3.94 -17.94 -1.80
C LEU A 71 4.52 -19.35 -1.98
N GLU A 72 3.86 -20.38 -1.46
CA GLU A 72 4.32 -21.78 -1.51
C GLU A 72 4.18 -22.41 -2.92
N ASP A 73 3.13 -22.09 -3.67
CA ASP A 73 2.88 -22.66 -5.02
C ASP A 73 3.34 -21.75 -6.15
N ILE A 74 2.81 -20.52 -6.19
CA ILE A 74 3.03 -19.57 -7.27
C ILE A 74 4.31 -18.77 -7.04
N GLY A 75 4.66 -18.47 -5.80
CA GLY A 75 5.73 -17.54 -5.42
C GLY A 75 5.40 -16.08 -5.75
N THR A 76 6.38 -15.19 -5.56
CA THR A 76 6.26 -13.76 -5.90
C THR A 76 7.60 -13.19 -6.33
N ASP A 77 7.58 -12.21 -7.24
CA ASP A 77 8.76 -11.44 -7.65
C ASP A 77 8.74 -10.02 -7.05
N ALA A 78 7.58 -9.56 -6.60
CA ALA A 78 7.40 -8.30 -5.87
C ALA A 78 6.15 -8.34 -5.01
N PHE A 79 6.16 -7.60 -3.91
CA PHE A 79 4.97 -7.35 -3.11
C PHE A 79 4.40 -5.97 -3.40
N LYS A 80 3.08 -5.84 -3.27
CA LYS A 80 2.41 -4.54 -3.16
C LYS A 80 1.50 -4.56 -1.94
N THR A 81 1.59 -3.56 -1.07
CA THR A 81 0.63 -3.38 0.02
C THR A 81 -0.29 -2.22 -0.25
N GLY A 82 -1.56 -2.32 0.17
CA GLY A 82 -2.52 -1.22 0.17
C GLY A 82 -3.09 -0.97 1.55
N MET A 83 -4.39 -0.72 1.64
CA MET A 83 -5.09 -0.52 2.92
C MET A 83 -4.95 -1.75 3.84
N LEU A 84 -4.38 -1.53 5.04
CA LEU A 84 -4.18 -2.56 6.07
C LEU A 84 -5.18 -2.44 7.25
N GLY A 85 -5.60 -1.23 7.62
CA GLY A 85 -6.76 -0.98 8.48
C GLY A 85 -6.61 -1.22 9.99
N SER A 86 -5.64 -2.01 10.46
CA SER A 86 -5.36 -2.16 11.90
C SER A 86 -3.89 -2.49 12.19
N VAL A 87 -3.47 -2.36 13.45
CA VAL A 87 -2.11 -2.72 13.91
C VAL A 87 -1.83 -4.19 13.64
N GLU A 88 -2.78 -5.07 13.96
CA GLU A 88 -2.62 -6.52 13.85
C GLU A 88 -2.50 -6.96 12.37
N VAL A 89 -3.21 -6.29 11.46
CA VAL A 89 -3.05 -6.53 10.02
C VAL A 89 -1.69 -6.02 9.54
N VAL A 90 -1.22 -4.87 10.02
CA VAL A 90 0.12 -4.35 9.71
C VAL A 90 1.20 -5.33 10.16
N GLU A 91 1.12 -5.82 11.39
CA GLU A 91 2.06 -6.83 11.93
C GLU A 91 2.02 -8.12 11.11
N THR A 92 0.82 -8.61 10.79
CA THR A 92 0.63 -9.83 9.99
C THR A 92 1.24 -9.66 8.60
N VAL A 93 0.99 -8.54 7.93
CA VAL A 93 1.53 -8.27 6.59
C VAL A 93 3.04 -8.07 6.64
N ALA A 94 3.58 -7.36 7.64
CA ALA A 94 5.02 -7.20 7.79
C ALA A 94 5.72 -8.56 7.94
N ALA A 95 5.16 -9.48 8.73
CA ALA A 95 5.69 -10.84 8.86
C ALA A 95 5.64 -11.61 7.54
N LEU A 96 4.55 -11.50 6.77
CA LEU A 96 4.41 -12.15 5.46
C LEU A 96 5.41 -11.61 4.42
N LEU A 97 5.74 -10.32 4.46
CA LEU A 97 6.75 -9.74 3.58
C LEU A 97 8.14 -10.34 3.86
N ASP A 98 8.44 -10.69 5.11
CA ASP A 98 9.73 -11.29 5.49
C ASP A 98 9.84 -12.78 5.08
N GLU A 99 8.74 -13.42 4.67
CA GLU A 99 8.73 -14.83 4.24
C GLU A 99 9.28 -15.04 2.82
N ALA A 100 9.51 -13.97 2.04
CA ALA A 100 10.12 -14.06 0.72
C ALA A 100 11.13 -12.94 0.44
N ASP A 101 12.22 -13.27 -0.26
CA ASP A 101 13.21 -12.30 -0.73
C ASP A 101 12.72 -11.59 -2.00
N ALA A 102 11.74 -10.69 -1.82
CA ALA A 102 11.16 -9.89 -2.91
C ALA A 102 10.97 -8.43 -2.47
N PRO A 103 11.20 -7.45 -3.37
CA PRO A 103 10.98 -6.04 -3.05
C PRO A 103 9.49 -5.75 -2.80
N ALA A 104 9.20 -4.91 -1.79
CA ALA A 104 7.86 -4.44 -1.50
C ALA A 104 7.64 -2.98 -1.94
N VAL A 105 6.58 -2.75 -2.72
CA VAL A 105 6.00 -1.43 -2.91
C VAL A 105 4.96 -1.21 -1.83
N VAL A 106 5.21 -0.25 -0.94
CA VAL A 106 4.34 0.04 0.20
C VAL A 106 3.54 1.30 -0.09
N ASP A 107 2.22 1.16 -0.27
CA ASP A 107 1.30 2.29 -0.35
C ASP A 107 0.68 2.50 1.04
N PRO A 108 1.06 3.57 1.78
CA PRO A 108 0.66 3.78 3.17
C PRO A 108 -0.75 4.37 3.26
N VAL A 109 -1.74 3.65 2.74
CA VAL A 109 -3.13 4.13 2.66
C VAL A 109 -3.69 4.38 4.06
N MET A 110 -3.87 5.66 4.40
CA MET A 110 -4.35 6.13 5.71
C MET A 110 -5.77 6.70 5.68
N VAL A 111 -6.29 7.03 4.49
CA VAL A 111 -7.57 7.73 4.32
C VAL A 111 -8.35 7.11 3.17
N ALA A 112 -9.67 6.92 3.36
CA ALA A 112 -10.54 6.44 2.29
C ALA A 112 -10.75 7.50 1.20
N LYS A 113 -11.16 7.11 -0.01
CA LYS A 113 -11.50 8.04 -1.11
C LYS A 113 -12.55 9.12 -0.74
N GLY A 114 -13.23 9.00 0.40
CA GLY A 114 -14.19 9.98 0.94
C GLY A 114 -13.67 10.81 2.14
N GLY A 115 -12.39 10.74 2.49
CA GLY A 115 -11.80 11.55 3.57
C GLY A 115 -11.95 10.97 4.99
N HIS A 116 -12.56 9.80 5.15
CA HIS A 116 -12.66 9.14 6.46
C HIS A 116 -11.30 8.53 6.87
N PRO A 117 -10.81 8.80 8.11
CA PRO A 117 -9.62 8.17 8.63
C PRO A 117 -9.77 6.65 8.64
N LEU A 118 -8.79 5.94 8.07
CA LEU A 118 -8.77 4.48 8.03
C LEU A 118 -7.87 3.86 9.10
N LEU A 119 -6.99 4.65 9.73
CA LEU A 119 -6.02 4.18 10.71
C LEU A 119 -6.11 5.00 12.00
N SER A 120 -5.98 4.31 13.14
CA SER A 120 -5.70 4.93 14.43
C SER A 120 -4.24 5.36 14.52
N ASP A 121 -3.90 6.25 15.44
CA ASP A 121 -2.51 6.68 15.68
C ASP A 121 -1.58 5.48 15.94
N ALA A 122 -2.07 4.45 16.65
CA ALA A 122 -1.32 3.23 16.89
C ALA A 122 -1.00 2.48 15.58
N ALA A 123 -1.94 2.45 14.62
CA ALA A 123 -1.72 1.81 13.34
C ALA A 123 -0.79 2.63 12.42
N VAL A 124 -0.79 3.96 12.53
CA VAL A 124 0.22 4.83 11.88
C VAL A 124 1.62 4.51 12.41
N GLU A 125 1.79 4.40 13.73
CA GLU A 125 3.08 4.02 14.31
C GLU A 125 3.53 2.60 13.92
N ALA A 126 2.58 1.65 13.79
CA ALA A 126 2.88 0.33 13.26
C ALA A 126 3.38 0.40 11.81
N VAL A 127 2.76 1.21 10.95
CA VAL A 127 3.23 1.42 9.57
C VAL A 127 4.65 2.03 9.56
N LYS A 128 4.90 3.04 10.40
CA LYS A 128 6.22 3.69 10.50
C LYS A 128 7.32 2.72 10.92
N SER A 129 7.07 1.92 11.94
CA SER A 129 8.08 1.04 12.51
C SER A 129 8.25 -0.28 11.76
N LEU A 130 7.18 -0.80 11.14
CA LEU A 130 7.19 -2.13 10.52
C LEU A 130 7.19 -2.08 9.00
N MET A 131 6.46 -1.17 8.37
CA MET A 131 6.29 -1.19 6.92
C MET A 131 7.32 -0.33 6.18
N ILE A 132 7.59 0.90 6.67
CA ILE A 132 8.54 1.81 6.01
C ILE A 132 9.93 1.19 5.83
N PRO A 133 10.55 0.54 6.84
CA PRO A 133 11.87 -0.08 6.68
C PRO A 133 11.92 -1.23 5.66
N ARG A 134 10.76 -1.82 5.33
CA ARG A 134 10.62 -2.91 4.35
C ARG A 134 10.35 -2.40 2.93
N ALA A 135 10.04 -1.12 2.77
CA ALA A 135 9.68 -0.54 1.49
C ALA A 135 10.90 -0.47 0.56
N ALA A 136 10.86 -1.22 -0.54
CA ALA A 136 11.69 -0.96 -1.70
C ALA A 136 11.34 0.39 -2.33
N LEU A 137 10.04 0.68 -2.36
CA LEU A 137 9.47 1.95 -2.76
C LEU A 137 8.28 2.25 -1.85
N LEU A 138 8.31 3.39 -1.17
CA LEU A 138 7.17 3.94 -0.43
C LEU A 138 6.46 4.96 -1.32
N THR A 139 5.13 4.94 -1.38
CA THR A 139 4.38 5.81 -2.31
C THR A 139 3.35 6.71 -1.60
N PRO A 140 3.73 7.61 -0.67
CA PRO A 140 2.75 8.42 0.05
C PRO A 140 2.25 9.60 -0.80
N ASN A 141 1.00 10.02 -0.60
CA ASN A 141 0.53 11.35 -1.00
C ASN A 141 0.89 12.38 0.08
N ALA A 142 0.61 13.67 -0.17
CA ALA A 142 0.89 14.73 0.78
C ALA A 142 0.24 14.50 2.17
N PRO A 143 -1.09 14.24 2.30
CA PRO A 143 -1.69 13.92 3.60
C PRO A 143 -1.07 12.72 4.33
N GLU A 144 -0.75 11.65 3.61
CA GLU A 144 -0.09 10.46 4.17
C GLU A 144 1.33 10.78 4.66
N ALA A 145 2.09 11.57 3.89
CA ALA A 145 3.43 12.00 4.27
C ALA A 145 3.41 12.94 5.49
N GLU A 146 2.43 13.85 5.56
CA GLU A 146 2.21 14.71 6.72
C GLU A 146 1.93 13.86 7.98
N ALA A 147 1.05 12.87 7.88
CA ALA A 147 0.75 11.97 8.99
C ALA A 147 1.95 11.12 9.44
N LEU A 148 2.78 10.66 8.50
CA LEU A 148 3.96 9.85 8.79
C LEU A 148 5.12 10.65 9.39
N THR A 149 5.32 11.88 8.93
CA THR A 149 6.53 12.66 9.22
C THR A 149 6.29 13.84 10.16
N GLY A 150 5.05 14.33 10.27
CA GLY A 150 4.71 15.57 10.95
C GLY A 150 5.10 16.84 10.18
N PHE A 151 5.69 16.73 8.98
CA PHE A 151 6.03 17.88 8.15
C PHE A 151 4.89 18.25 7.21
N ALA A 152 4.52 19.52 7.18
CA ALA A 152 3.57 20.05 6.20
C ALA A 152 4.09 19.92 4.75
N VAL A 153 3.20 19.50 3.85
CA VAL A 153 3.49 19.25 2.42
C VAL A 153 2.52 20.06 1.57
N HIS A 154 2.88 21.30 1.27
CA HIS A 154 2.05 22.23 0.48
C HIS A 154 2.66 22.61 -0.87
N ASP A 155 3.93 22.25 -1.08
CA ASP A 155 4.72 22.56 -2.27
C ASP A 155 5.82 21.49 -2.48
N LEU A 156 6.63 21.67 -3.53
CA LEU A 156 7.70 20.75 -3.90
C LEU A 156 8.81 20.67 -2.83
N ASP A 157 9.09 21.77 -2.13
CA ASP A 157 10.08 21.77 -1.05
C ASP A 157 9.56 20.99 0.16
N GLY A 158 8.27 21.13 0.47
CA GLY A 158 7.56 20.29 1.43
C GLY A 158 7.62 18.81 1.08
N GLN A 159 7.36 18.45 -0.18
CA GLN A 159 7.48 17.07 -0.67
C GLN A 159 8.91 16.55 -0.47
N ARG A 160 9.93 17.35 -0.80
CA ARG A 160 11.33 16.95 -0.65
C ARG A 160 11.70 16.68 0.80
N ARG A 161 11.39 17.59 1.73
CA ARG A 161 11.69 17.41 3.16
C ARG A 161 11.00 16.16 3.73
N ALA A 162 9.73 15.95 3.39
CA ALA A 162 9.00 14.77 3.84
C ALA A 162 9.59 13.48 3.24
N GLY A 163 9.95 13.48 1.95
CA GLY A 163 10.63 12.36 1.30
C GLY A 163 11.98 12.02 1.95
N GLU A 164 12.82 13.02 2.20
CA GLU A 164 14.11 12.85 2.91
C GLU A 164 13.92 12.26 4.31
N ALA A 165 12.89 12.71 5.05
CA ALA A 165 12.58 12.16 6.36
C ALA A 165 12.14 10.69 6.28
N LEU A 166 11.31 10.32 5.30
CA LEU A 166 10.86 8.94 5.08
C LEU A 166 12.01 8.01 4.65
N LEU A 167 12.96 8.50 3.86
CA LEU A 167 14.21 7.80 3.57
C LEU A 167 15.01 7.58 4.88
N GLY A 168 15.09 8.61 5.74
CA GLY A 168 15.71 8.52 7.06
C GLY A 168 15.02 7.52 8.01
N MET A 169 13.74 7.23 7.80
CA MET A 169 12.99 6.19 8.54
C MET A 169 13.22 4.77 8.02
N GLY A 170 13.96 4.61 6.91
CA GLY A 170 14.39 3.30 6.40
C GLY A 170 13.78 2.86 5.07
N ALA A 171 12.91 3.66 4.44
CA ALA A 171 12.48 3.37 3.07
C ALA A 171 13.69 3.42 2.12
N ARG A 172 13.80 2.48 1.18
CA ARG A 172 14.89 2.48 0.20
C ARG A 172 14.72 3.54 -0.88
N ALA A 173 13.49 3.83 -1.25
CA ALA A 173 13.09 4.91 -2.16
C ALA A 173 11.71 5.42 -1.77
N VAL A 174 11.40 6.68 -2.10
CA VAL A 174 10.11 7.31 -1.80
C VAL A 174 9.60 8.07 -3.02
N LEU A 175 8.45 7.67 -3.55
CA LEU A 175 7.73 8.41 -4.59
C LEU A 175 6.62 9.25 -3.95
N MET A 176 6.90 10.52 -3.73
CA MET A 176 5.95 11.50 -3.22
C MET A 176 4.94 11.87 -4.30
N LYS A 177 3.69 11.44 -4.14
CA LYS A 177 2.59 11.70 -5.09
C LYS A 177 2.12 13.16 -4.98
N GLY A 178 2.19 13.92 -6.06
CA GLY A 178 1.88 15.36 -6.11
C GLY A 178 0.40 15.71 -6.23
N GLY A 179 -0.49 14.75 -6.45
CA GLY A 179 -1.90 15.02 -6.76
C GLY A 179 -2.70 15.77 -5.69
N HIS A 180 -2.14 15.95 -4.49
CA HIS A 180 -2.73 16.71 -3.37
C HIS A 180 -2.01 18.04 -3.09
N VAL A 181 -1.00 18.37 -3.88
CA VAL A 181 -0.26 19.64 -3.80
C VAL A 181 -0.90 20.63 -4.79
N SER A 182 -1.19 21.84 -4.32
CA SER A 182 -1.86 22.85 -5.13
C SER A 182 -0.94 23.41 -6.21
N GLY A 183 -1.48 23.63 -7.41
CA GLY A 183 -0.74 24.28 -8.49
C GLY A 183 -1.29 23.92 -9.87
N PRO A 184 -0.87 24.63 -10.92
CA PRO A 184 -1.27 24.32 -12.30
C PRO A 184 -0.58 23.07 -12.86
N THR A 185 0.39 22.49 -12.14
CA THR A 185 1.15 21.31 -12.55
C THR A 185 1.25 20.34 -11.38
N VAL A 186 0.92 19.08 -11.63
CA VAL A 186 1.09 17.98 -10.68
C VAL A 186 2.50 17.41 -10.84
N ILE A 187 3.27 17.36 -9.76
CA ILE A 187 4.65 16.88 -9.75
C ILE A 187 4.78 15.72 -8.77
N ASP A 188 5.10 14.54 -9.28
CA ASP A 188 5.57 13.42 -8.47
C ASP A 188 7.10 13.52 -8.30
N LEU A 189 7.58 13.36 -7.07
CA LEU A 189 9.00 13.46 -6.72
C LEU A 189 9.50 12.09 -6.24
N LEU A 190 10.56 11.57 -6.89
CA LEU A 190 11.26 10.33 -6.55
C LEU A 190 12.64 10.61 -5.95
#